data_AF-A8NL28-F1
#
_entry.id   AF-A8NL28-F1
#
_cell.length_a   1.000
_cell.length_b   1.000
_cell.length_c   1.000
_cell.angle_alpha   90.00
_cell.angle_beta   90.00
_cell.angle_gamma   90.00
#
_symmetry.space_group_name_H-M   'P 1'
#
loop_
_entity.id
_entity.type
_entity.pdbx_description
1 polymer ?
#
loop_
_entity_poly.entity_id
_entity_poly.type
_entity_poly.pdbx_seq_one_letter_code
_entity_poly.pdbx_strand_id
1 'polypeptide(L)'
;MLPCKLPVSLLTLAIGLANVNAFPAYQSLGGLPKRQLETIIPGLPVVNPGPPPGPLADPGLKLVNDAAHPYQAPRPHLDHRGPCPGLNTLANHGYLPRSGIATPAQIVQAVMEGFNMENTFAKFVTYAAFLVDGNPITNLMSIGGKTWRTGIIEPPPPATVGGLNTPAMFEGDASLTRGDFYFGDNHSFNQTLFDQFVEYSNIHGGGFYNLESAAELRYRRIQQSFATNPEMSFVSPRWFVAYAESMFPILFFVDGRNHDGPWSNLTMDTAESFFKDEKFPDDFHRAPAPFSFEGLGYLVTSRPMPPGRNVGGAGNYIPDPNSADLNSFCKISMNCDPLFVSNIVRALVYASNDVVRAKKTIRREVTIGERGGTKGAWGQCSYAACEVGGCGLMCRVCFIASKSPYSVNFDPPVIRCGFRA
;
A
#
# COMPACT_ATOMS: atom_id res chain seq x y z
N MET A 1 70.97 25.39 -16.47
CA MET A 1 70.77 24.04 -17.05
C MET A 1 69.41 23.53 -16.61
N LEU A 2 68.54 23.29 -17.59
CA LEU A 2 67.21 22.63 -17.63
C LEU A 2 66.19 22.78 -16.48
N PRO A 3 64.96 23.27 -16.78
CA PRO A 3 63.78 22.96 -15.98
C PRO A 3 63.22 21.58 -16.36
N CYS A 4 62.96 20.75 -15.36
CA CYS A 4 62.36 19.42 -15.51
C CYS A 4 60.87 19.58 -15.87
N LYS A 5 60.52 19.30 -17.14
CA LYS A 5 59.13 19.17 -17.58
C LYS A 5 58.60 17.80 -17.14
N LEU A 6 57.72 17.77 -16.14
CA LEU A 6 56.87 16.62 -15.90
C LEU A 6 55.75 16.60 -16.97
N PRO A 7 55.50 15.49 -17.66
CA PRO A 7 54.52 15.46 -18.75
C PRO A 7 53.10 15.38 -18.18
N VAL A 8 52.24 16.25 -18.70
CA VAL A 8 50.78 16.37 -18.45
C VAL A 8 49.98 15.12 -18.88
N SER A 9 50.64 14.00 -19.19
CA SER A 9 50.03 12.83 -19.81
C SER A 9 49.54 11.73 -18.83
N LEU A 10 49.63 11.92 -17.51
CA LEU A 10 49.20 10.92 -16.51
C LEU A 10 47.97 11.34 -15.69
N LEU A 11 47.47 12.58 -15.84
CA LEU A 11 46.26 13.04 -15.13
C LEU A 11 44.97 12.86 -15.96
N THR A 12 45.08 12.59 -17.27
CA THR A 12 43.93 12.32 -18.15
C THR A 12 43.54 10.85 -18.25
N LEU A 13 44.33 9.93 -17.69
CA LEU A 13 44.03 8.48 -17.70
C LEU A 13 43.30 7.98 -16.42
N ALA A 14 43.03 8.85 -15.45
CA ALA A 14 42.28 8.50 -14.24
C ALA A 14 40.77 8.86 -14.31
N ILE A 15 40.33 9.54 -15.38
CA ILE A 15 38.92 9.89 -15.59
C ILE A 15 38.22 8.90 -16.56
N GLY A 16 38.98 7.97 -17.17
CA GLY A 16 38.46 7.02 -18.17
C GLY A 16 37.88 5.71 -17.63
N LEU A 17 37.91 5.44 -16.31
CA LEU A 17 37.46 4.17 -15.72
C LEU A 17 36.31 4.30 -14.70
N ALA A 18 35.74 5.49 -14.53
CA ALA A 18 34.53 5.70 -13.74
C ALA A 18 33.27 5.81 -14.62
N ASN A 19 33.17 5.04 -15.71
CA ASN A 19 31.87 4.73 -16.29
C ASN A 19 31.28 3.51 -15.56
N VAL A 20 31.04 3.68 -14.26
CA VAL A 20 30.04 2.85 -13.59
C VAL A 20 28.72 3.35 -14.16
N ASN A 21 28.28 2.72 -15.26
CA ASN A 21 26.91 2.83 -15.73
C ASN A 21 26.03 2.19 -14.67
N ALA A 22 25.72 2.95 -13.61
CA ALA A 22 24.63 2.66 -12.70
C ALA A 22 23.34 2.83 -13.51
N PHE A 23 22.96 1.77 -14.21
CA PHE A 23 21.70 1.73 -14.93
C PHE A 23 20.54 1.85 -13.93
N PRO A 24 19.60 2.78 -14.14
CA PRO A 24 18.42 2.88 -13.28
C PRO A 24 17.58 1.61 -13.46
N ALA A 25 17.41 0.82 -12.39
CA ALA A 25 16.83 -0.53 -12.37
C ALA A 25 15.35 -0.65 -12.79
N TYR A 26 14.77 0.41 -13.30
CA TYR A 26 13.33 0.53 -13.47
C TYR A 26 12.96 1.30 -14.75
N GLN A 27 13.91 1.51 -15.67
CA GLN A 27 13.51 1.56 -17.08
C GLN A 27 12.96 0.18 -17.46
N SER A 28 11.94 0.16 -18.32
CA SER A 28 11.50 -1.08 -18.97
C SER A 28 12.72 -1.82 -19.51
N LEU A 29 12.94 -3.06 -19.04
CA LEU A 29 13.93 -3.96 -19.63
C LEU A 29 13.51 -4.38 -21.04
N GLY A 30 12.21 -4.25 -21.36
CA GLY A 30 11.67 -4.42 -22.69
C GLY A 30 12.32 -3.44 -23.67
N GLY A 31 12.98 -4.00 -24.69
CA GLY A 31 13.69 -3.24 -25.74
C GLY A 31 15.21 -3.19 -25.59
N LEU A 32 15.78 -3.63 -24.45
CA LEU A 32 17.23 -3.68 -24.29
C LEU A 32 17.86 -4.87 -25.05
N PRO A 33 19.07 -4.71 -25.63
CA PRO A 33 19.83 -5.81 -26.22
C PRO A 33 20.11 -6.92 -25.18
N LYS A 34 20.01 -8.20 -25.61
CA LYS A 34 20.24 -9.40 -24.76
C LYS A 34 21.50 -9.29 -23.88
N ARG A 35 22.59 -8.77 -24.44
CA ARG A 35 23.88 -8.59 -23.74
C ARG A 35 23.84 -7.59 -22.56
N GLN A 36 23.01 -6.55 -22.65
CA GLN A 36 22.82 -5.60 -21.55
C GLN A 36 21.96 -6.23 -20.44
N LEU A 37 20.90 -6.95 -20.81
CA LEU A 37 20.07 -7.69 -19.86
C LEU A 37 20.88 -8.75 -19.10
N GLU A 38 21.77 -9.46 -19.78
CA GLU A 38 22.69 -10.44 -19.18
C GLU A 38 23.66 -9.82 -18.17
N THR A 39 23.96 -8.52 -18.29
CA THR A 39 24.84 -7.80 -17.37
C THR A 39 24.08 -7.22 -16.17
N ILE A 40 22.86 -6.72 -16.41
CA ILE A 40 22.06 -5.98 -15.42
C ILE A 40 21.31 -6.94 -14.47
N ILE A 41 20.65 -7.96 -15.01
CA ILE A 41 19.74 -8.84 -14.26
C ILE A 41 20.44 -9.59 -13.11
N PRO A 42 21.70 -10.06 -13.23
CA PRO A 42 22.39 -10.72 -12.13
C PRO A 42 22.67 -9.81 -10.92
N GLY A 43 22.76 -8.50 -11.13
CA GLY A 43 23.06 -7.52 -10.07
C GLY A 43 21.83 -6.96 -9.35
N LEU A 44 20.61 -7.24 -9.85
CA LEU A 44 19.38 -6.78 -9.21
C LEU A 44 18.99 -7.72 -8.06
N PRO A 45 18.72 -7.21 -6.85
CA PRO A 45 18.27 -8.00 -5.70
C PRO A 45 16.79 -8.38 -5.85
N VAL A 46 16.41 -8.95 -6.99
CA VAL A 46 15.02 -9.28 -7.32
C VAL A 46 14.56 -10.44 -6.46
N VAL A 47 13.59 -10.16 -5.59
CA VAL A 47 12.90 -11.16 -4.79
C VAL A 47 11.64 -11.59 -5.54
N ASN A 48 11.43 -12.90 -5.68
CA ASN A 48 10.14 -13.41 -6.17
C ASN A 48 9.18 -13.45 -4.97
N PRO A 49 8.12 -12.63 -4.93
CA PRO A 49 7.18 -12.67 -3.82
C PRO A 49 6.49 -14.04 -3.77
N GLY A 50 6.43 -14.63 -2.57
CA GLY A 50 5.59 -15.80 -2.32
C GLY A 50 4.11 -15.47 -2.46
N PRO A 51 3.22 -16.47 -2.47
CA PRO A 51 1.78 -16.23 -2.45
C PRO A 51 1.38 -15.46 -1.18
N PRO A 52 0.36 -14.58 -1.26
CA PRO A 52 -0.15 -13.90 -0.08
C PRO A 52 -0.72 -14.92 0.93
N PRO A 53 -0.63 -14.66 2.24
CA PRO A 53 -1.19 -15.53 3.26
C PRO A 53 -2.67 -15.83 3.05
N GLY A 54 -3.08 -17.07 3.35
CA GLY A 54 -4.49 -17.45 3.43
C GLY A 54 -5.18 -16.89 4.68
N PRO A 55 -6.50 -17.10 4.84
CA PRO A 55 -7.20 -16.75 6.07
C PRO A 55 -6.62 -17.51 7.28
N LEU A 56 -6.83 -16.95 8.48
CA LEU A 56 -6.44 -17.63 9.73
C LEU A 56 -7.19 -18.95 9.87
N ALA A 57 -6.47 -19.98 10.33
CA ALA A 57 -7.09 -21.27 10.66
C ALA A 57 -8.02 -21.16 11.87
N ASP A 58 -7.65 -20.32 12.85
CA ASP A 58 -8.46 -19.98 14.00
C ASP A 58 -8.59 -18.45 14.10
N PRO A 59 -9.72 -17.88 13.62
CA PRO A 59 -10.01 -16.47 13.71
C PRO A 59 -10.76 -16.12 15.01
N GLY A 60 -10.75 -16.97 16.02
CA GLY A 60 -11.40 -16.70 17.29
C GLY A 60 -10.70 -15.62 18.11
N LEU A 61 -11.35 -15.28 19.23
CA LEU A 61 -10.80 -14.45 20.30
C LEU A 61 -9.44 -15.00 20.77
N LYS A 62 -8.45 -14.12 20.88
CA LYS A 62 -7.06 -14.49 21.25
C LYS A 62 -6.40 -13.32 21.98
N LEU A 63 -5.69 -13.63 23.07
CA LEU A 63 -4.79 -12.68 23.73
C LEU A 63 -3.64 -12.36 22.76
N VAL A 64 -3.45 -11.08 22.43
CA VAL A 64 -2.42 -10.64 21.47
C VAL A 64 -1.34 -9.78 22.09
N ASN A 65 -1.60 -9.20 23.27
CA ASN A 65 -0.54 -8.68 24.13
C ASN A 65 0.00 -9.81 25.02
N ASP A 66 0.71 -10.75 24.41
CA ASP A 66 1.22 -11.97 25.06
C ASP A 66 2.76 -11.94 25.26
N ALA A 67 3.29 -12.96 25.91
CA ALA A 67 4.73 -13.08 26.19
C ALA A 67 5.60 -13.24 24.93
N ALA A 68 5.02 -13.68 23.80
CA ALA A 68 5.73 -13.79 22.53
C ALA A 68 5.75 -12.45 21.77
N HIS A 69 4.80 -11.56 22.06
CA HIS A 69 4.64 -10.25 21.44
C HIS A 69 4.71 -9.11 22.45
N PRO A 70 5.77 -9.01 23.29
CA PRO A 70 5.89 -7.95 24.27
C PRO A 70 6.09 -6.61 23.59
N TYR A 71 5.55 -5.55 24.19
CA TYR A 71 5.82 -4.18 23.78
C TYR A 71 7.31 -3.87 23.90
N GLN A 72 7.88 -3.24 22.88
CA GLN A 72 9.17 -2.57 22.94
C GLN A 72 9.04 -1.24 22.19
N ALA A 73 9.42 -0.16 22.86
CA ALA A 73 9.44 1.16 22.25
C ALA A 73 10.35 1.16 21.01
N PRO A 74 9.96 1.86 19.92
CA PRO A 74 10.78 1.94 18.73
C PRO A 74 12.10 2.64 19.04
N ARG A 75 13.21 2.11 18.50
CA ARG A 75 14.51 2.76 18.67
C ARG A 75 14.54 4.03 17.83
N PRO A 76 14.81 5.20 18.44
CA PRO A 76 14.87 6.47 17.71
C PRO A 76 15.80 6.39 16.50
N HIS A 77 15.37 6.98 15.38
CA HIS A 77 16.11 7.09 14.11
C HIS A 77 16.43 5.76 13.39
N LEU A 78 16.15 4.60 13.98
CA LEU A 78 16.43 3.28 13.38
C LEU A 78 15.16 2.51 12.99
N ASP A 79 14.13 2.62 13.83
CA ASP A 79 12.87 1.95 13.63
C ASP A 79 11.85 2.94 13.04
N HIS A 80 11.22 2.56 11.93
CA HIS A 80 10.30 3.41 11.19
C HIS A 80 8.87 3.21 11.70
N ARG A 81 8.21 4.31 12.05
CA ARG A 81 6.77 4.40 12.33
C ARG A 81 6.18 5.46 11.41
N GLY A 82 4.88 5.37 11.15
CA GLY A 82 4.22 6.24 10.19
C GLY A 82 2.81 6.63 10.59
N PRO A 83 1.93 6.94 9.62
CA PRO A 83 0.61 7.48 9.91
C PRO A 83 -0.37 6.44 10.46
N CYS A 84 -0.08 5.14 10.34
CA CYS A 84 -0.99 4.06 10.72
C CYS A 84 -0.73 3.55 12.16
N PRO A 85 -1.58 3.89 13.14
CA PRO A 85 -1.40 3.43 14.53
C PRO A 85 -1.45 1.89 14.66
N GLY A 86 -2.23 1.21 13.81
CA GLY A 86 -2.31 -0.25 13.80
C GLY A 86 -0.98 -0.90 13.42
N LEU A 87 -0.39 -0.53 12.27
CA LEU A 87 0.91 -1.09 11.86
C LEU A 87 2.03 -0.70 12.82
N ASN A 88 1.99 0.52 13.37
CA ASN A 88 2.94 0.97 14.37
C ASN A 88 2.90 0.10 15.64
N THR A 89 1.69 -0.19 16.14
CA THR A 89 1.47 -1.09 17.27
C THR A 89 1.97 -2.51 16.98
N LEU A 90 1.64 -3.07 15.82
CA LEU A 90 2.10 -4.40 15.42
C LEU A 90 3.63 -4.49 15.34
N ALA A 91 4.30 -3.44 14.87
CA ALA A 91 5.76 -3.38 14.87
C ALA A 91 6.33 -3.22 16.29
N ASN A 92 5.70 -2.42 17.15
CA ASN A 92 6.09 -2.28 18.57
C ASN A 92 5.86 -3.54 19.40
N HIS A 93 5.01 -4.46 18.94
CA HIS A 93 4.78 -5.76 19.58
C HIS A 93 5.48 -6.93 18.87
N GLY A 94 6.15 -6.70 17.74
CA GLY A 94 6.91 -7.74 17.04
C GLY A 94 6.09 -8.67 16.15
N TYR A 95 4.80 -8.37 15.92
CA TYR A 95 4.01 -9.00 14.85
C TYR A 95 4.57 -8.64 13.46
N LEU A 96 5.09 -7.42 13.34
CA LEU A 96 5.93 -6.98 12.23
C LEU A 96 7.39 -6.90 12.66
N PRO A 97 8.36 -6.93 11.71
CA PRO A 97 9.73 -6.57 12.00
C PRO A 97 9.76 -5.21 12.73
N ARG A 98 10.30 -5.18 13.95
CA ARG A 98 10.28 -3.99 14.84
C ARG A 98 10.85 -2.74 14.18
N SER A 99 11.70 -2.93 13.17
CA SER A 99 12.21 -1.85 12.34
C SER A 99 11.19 -1.11 11.47
N GLY A 100 9.97 -1.62 11.31
CA GLY A 100 8.96 -1.04 10.45
C GLY A 100 9.19 -1.25 8.95
N ILE A 101 10.09 -2.16 8.58
CA ILE A 101 10.37 -2.54 7.18
C ILE A 101 9.90 -3.97 7.00
N ALA A 102 8.90 -4.16 6.14
CA ALA A 102 8.21 -5.44 6.01
C ALA A 102 7.87 -5.77 4.56
N THR A 103 7.70 -7.06 4.29
CA THR A 103 7.08 -7.55 3.06
C THR A 103 5.55 -7.42 3.13
N PRO A 104 4.84 -7.35 2.00
CA PRO A 104 3.38 -7.40 1.98
C PRO A 104 2.81 -8.63 2.71
N ALA A 105 3.43 -9.80 2.54
CA ALA A 105 2.98 -11.02 3.21
C ALA A 105 3.09 -10.93 4.74
N GLN A 106 4.16 -10.31 5.27
CA GLN A 106 4.29 -10.06 6.70
C GLN A 106 3.22 -9.10 7.21
N ILE A 107 2.88 -8.06 6.45
CA ILE A 107 1.82 -7.11 6.81
C ILE A 107 0.46 -7.80 6.83
N VAL A 108 0.10 -8.55 5.79
CA VAL A 108 -1.16 -9.31 5.74
C VAL A 108 -1.25 -10.26 6.93
N GLN A 109 -0.19 -11.02 7.23
CA GLN A 109 -0.19 -11.92 8.39
C GLN A 109 -0.34 -11.16 9.71
N ALA A 110 0.37 -10.05 9.89
CA ALA A 110 0.37 -9.29 11.14
C ALA A 110 -0.99 -8.67 11.45
N VAL A 111 -1.67 -8.06 10.46
CA VAL A 111 -3.00 -7.46 10.68
C VAL A 111 -4.07 -8.50 10.94
N MET A 112 -3.96 -9.70 10.35
CA MET A 112 -4.83 -10.82 10.69
C MET A 112 -4.54 -11.33 12.11
N GLU A 113 -3.28 -11.62 12.43
CA GLU A 113 -2.92 -12.21 13.73
C GLU A 113 -3.19 -11.27 14.90
N GLY A 114 -2.81 -10.00 14.80
CA GLY A 114 -2.89 -9.03 15.90
C GLY A 114 -4.23 -8.31 16.02
N PHE A 115 -4.98 -8.14 14.93
CA PHE A 115 -6.25 -7.39 14.95
C PHE A 115 -7.45 -8.15 14.40
N ASN A 116 -7.25 -9.35 13.82
CA ASN A 116 -8.31 -10.10 13.15
C ASN A 116 -8.92 -9.33 11.95
N MET A 117 -8.08 -8.68 11.15
CA MET A 117 -8.53 -8.10 9.89
C MET A 117 -8.91 -9.22 8.90
N GLU A 118 -10.04 -9.09 8.21
CA GLU A 118 -10.49 -10.07 7.21
C GLU A 118 -9.46 -10.21 6.08
N ASN A 119 -9.22 -11.44 5.62
CA ASN A 119 -8.08 -11.77 4.76
C ASN A 119 -8.12 -11.06 3.39
N THR A 120 -9.29 -10.97 2.77
CA THR A 120 -9.47 -10.30 1.47
C THR A 120 -9.18 -8.80 1.62
N PHE A 121 -9.69 -8.18 2.67
CA PHE A 121 -9.45 -6.78 2.98
C PHE A 121 -7.98 -6.51 3.34
N ALA A 122 -7.38 -7.35 4.18
CA ALA A 122 -5.96 -7.26 4.54
C ALA A 122 -5.06 -7.31 3.30
N LYS A 123 -5.35 -8.23 2.36
CA LYS A 123 -4.67 -8.30 1.06
C LYS A 123 -4.89 -7.02 0.26
N PHE A 124 -6.13 -6.61 0.08
CA PHE A 124 -6.46 -5.44 -0.73
C PHE A 124 -5.71 -4.18 -0.27
N VAL A 125 -5.84 -3.84 1.01
CA VAL A 125 -5.21 -2.64 1.61
C VAL A 125 -3.69 -2.72 1.54
N THR A 126 -3.11 -3.87 1.90
CA THR A 126 -1.65 -4.05 1.92
C THR A 126 -1.04 -3.95 0.53
N TYR A 127 -1.61 -4.63 -0.46
CA TYR A 127 -1.07 -4.63 -1.81
C TYR A 127 -1.35 -3.30 -2.53
N ALA A 128 -2.47 -2.62 -2.23
CA ALA A 128 -2.71 -1.27 -2.73
C ALA A 128 -1.64 -0.29 -2.24
N ALA A 129 -1.33 -0.28 -0.94
CA ALA A 129 -0.25 0.55 -0.38
C ALA A 129 1.12 0.16 -0.95
N PHE A 130 1.41 -1.15 -1.01
CA PHE A 130 2.69 -1.65 -1.53
C PHE A 130 2.97 -1.24 -2.97
N LEU A 131 1.94 -1.16 -3.82
CA LEU A 131 2.10 -0.77 -5.21
C LEU A 131 2.56 0.68 -5.41
N VAL A 132 2.22 1.58 -4.48
CA VAL A 132 2.61 3.00 -4.56
C VAL A 132 3.78 3.38 -3.68
N ASP A 133 3.89 2.76 -2.51
CA ASP A 133 4.86 3.15 -1.49
C ASP A 133 5.97 2.12 -1.28
N GLY A 134 5.77 0.89 -1.77
CA GLY A 134 6.69 -0.23 -1.62
C GLY A 134 7.67 -0.39 -2.78
N ASN A 135 8.73 -1.16 -2.53
CA ASN A 135 9.70 -1.54 -3.55
C ASN A 135 9.37 -2.94 -4.10
N PRO A 136 8.87 -3.06 -5.34
CA PRO A 136 8.50 -4.34 -5.96
C PRO A 136 9.72 -5.19 -6.36
N ILE A 137 10.92 -4.60 -6.45
CA ILE A 137 12.15 -5.34 -6.77
C ILE A 137 12.62 -6.11 -5.54
N THR A 138 12.68 -5.45 -4.38
CA THR A 138 13.13 -6.08 -3.13
C THR A 138 12.00 -6.74 -2.34
N ASN A 139 10.74 -6.49 -2.72
CA ASN A 139 9.55 -6.93 -2.02
C ASN A 139 9.43 -6.34 -0.59
N LEU A 140 9.88 -5.09 -0.39
CA LEU A 140 9.91 -4.44 0.93
C LEU A 140 9.22 -3.07 0.90
N MET A 141 8.53 -2.73 1.98
CA MET A 141 7.92 -1.43 2.22
C MET A 141 8.24 -0.93 3.63
N SER A 142 8.40 0.38 3.77
CA SER A 142 8.47 1.06 5.07
C SER A 142 7.06 1.43 5.51
N ILE A 143 6.69 1.08 6.75
CA ILE A 143 5.43 1.55 7.37
C ILE A 143 5.48 3.02 7.79
N GLY A 144 6.64 3.66 7.63
CA GLY A 144 6.87 5.08 7.87
C GLY A 144 7.48 5.76 6.66
N GLY A 145 8.43 6.66 6.89
CA GLY A 145 9.10 7.42 5.82
C GLY A 145 10.08 6.61 4.98
N LYS A 146 10.56 7.26 3.92
CA LYS A 146 11.48 6.73 2.92
C LYS A 146 12.78 6.26 3.57
N THR A 147 13.32 5.15 3.07
CA THR A 147 14.54 4.56 3.63
C THR A 147 15.28 3.72 2.59
N TRP A 148 16.60 3.73 2.64
CA TRP A 148 17.45 2.89 1.79
C TRP A 148 17.27 1.39 2.07
N ARG A 149 16.65 1.03 3.20
CA ARG A 149 16.42 -0.36 3.63
C ARG A 149 15.37 -1.09 2.80
N THR A 150 14.54 -0.38 2.04
CA THR A 150 13.67 -0.97 1.02
C THR A 150 14.38 -1.13 -0.33
N GLY A 151 15.62 -0.65 -0.46
CA GLY A 151 16.45 -0.73 -1.67
C GLY A 151 17.22 0.56 -1.89
N ILE A 152 18.46 0.44 -2.39
CA ILE A 152 19.33 1.60 -2.67
C ILE A 152 19.14 2.20 -4.06
N ILE A 153 18.41 1.50 -4.94
CA ILE A 153 18.14 1.97 -6.29
C ILE A 153 16.78 2.64 -6.31
N GLU A 154 16.80 3.92 -6.60
CA GLU A 154 15.60 4.72 -6.81
C GLU A 154 14.92 4.34 -8.14
N PRO A 155 13.58 4.21 -8.17
CA PRO A 155 12.86 4.09 -9.42
C PRO A 155 12.91 5.40 -10.22
N PRO A 156 12.75 5.36 -11.56
CA PRO A 156 12.60 6.54 -12.35
C PRO A 156 11.31 7.23 -11.90
N PRO A 157 11.30 8.55 -11.97
CA PRO A 157 10.07 9.31 -11.83
C PRO A 157 8.97 8.75 -12.74
N PRO A 158 7.70 8.75 -12.29
CA PRO A 158 7.21 9.40 -11.08
C PRO A 158 7.18 8.51 -9.82
N ALA A 159 7.66 7.26 -9.88
CA ALA A 159 7.65 6.38 -8.71
C ALA A 159 8.63 6.89 -7.64
N THR A 160 8.27 6.74 -6.36
CA THR A 160 9.03 7.30 -5.24
C THR A 160 9.55 6.25 -4.27
N VAL A 161 8.85 5.13 -4.06
CA VAL A 161 9.19 4.12 -3.04
C VAL A 161 9.42 4.82 -1.69
N GLY A 162 8.49 5.68 -1.32
CA GLY A 162 8.65 6.61 -0.21
C GLY A 162 8.19 6.06 1.15
N GLY A 163 7.61 4.84 1.19
CA GLY A 163 6.93 4.35 2.38
C GLY A 163 5.63 5.09 2.67
N LEU A 164 4.91 4.68 3.72
CA LEU A 164 3.57 5.18 4.01
C LEU A 164 3.50 6.66 4.40
N ASN A 165 4.61 7.36 4.66
CA ASN A 165 4.57 8.82 4.86
C ASN A 165 4.46 9.59 3.53
N THR A 166 4.47 8.91 2.37
CA THR A 166 4.37 9.57 1.06
C THR A 166 2.99 10.21 0.92
N PRO A 167 2.90 11.55 0.79
CA PRO A 167 1.62 12.23 0.71
C PRO A 167 0.91 11.95 -0.61
N ALA A 168 -0.43 11.97 -0.56
CA ALA A 168 -1.33 11.87 -1.71
C ALA A 168 -1.23 10.57 -2.53
N MET A 169 -0.58 9.54 -1.99
CA MET A 169 -0.59 8.17 -2.54
C MET A 169 -1.59 7.34 -1.74
N PHE A 170 -1.14 6.75 -0.63
CA PHE A 170 -2.01 6.09 0.33
C PHE A 170 -2.40 7.03 1.48
N GLU A 171 -1.41 7.71 2.06
CA GLU A 171 -1.60 8.77 3.05
C GLU A 171 -2.26 10.00 2.40
N GLY A 172 -3.09 10.72 3.15
CA GLY A 172 -3.64 11.98 2.68
C GLY A 172 -4.42 12.75 3.73
N ASP A 173 -5.01 13.85 3.28
CA ASP A 173 -5.59 14.88 4.13
C ASP A 173 -6.77 14.40 4.99
N ALA A 174 -7.12 15.22 5.98
CA ALA A 174 -8.20 15.00 6.93
C ALA A 174 -8.00 13.77 7.82
N SER A 175 -6.76 13.39 8.13
CA SER A 175 -6.48 12.31 9.09
C SER A 175 -7.01 12.65 10.50
N LEU A 176 -7.42 11.64 11.28
CA LEU A 176 -8.07 11.85 12.58
C LEU A 176 -7.11 12.42 13.63
N THR A 177 -5.88 11.90 13.68
CA THR A 177 -4.88 12.24 14.72
C THR A 177 -3.54 12.67 14.14
N ARG A 178 -3.45 12.84 12.82
CA ARG A 178 -2.28 13.30 12.05
C ARG A 178 -2.66 14.56 11.27
N GLY A 179 -1.69 15.47 11.08
CA GLY A 179 -1.87 16.68 10.30
C GLY A 179 -1.98 16.41 8.80
N ASP A 180 -2.42 17.41 8.04
CA ASP A 180 -2.33 17.38 6.58
C ASP A 180 -0.89 17.69 6.16
N PHE A 181 -0.39 17.05 5.10
CA PHE A 181 1.00 17.23 4.64
C PHE A 181 1.33 18.68 4.30
N TYR A 182 0.36 19.46 3.83
CA TYR A 182 0.50 20.89 3.57
C TYR A 182 1.10 21.67 4.76
N PHE A 183 0.81 21.25 5.99
CA PHE A 183 1.32 21.89 7.21
C PHE A 183 2.66 21.32 7.71
N GLY A 184 3.24 20.35 7.00
CA GLY A 184 4.62 19.88 7.16
C GLY A 184 4.78 18.47 7.75
N ASP A 185 3.85 18.01 8.60
CA ASP A 185 3.91 16.67 9.20
C ASP A 185 2.57 15.94 9.11
N ASN A 186 2.57 14.85 8.34
CA ASN A 186 1.43 14.01 8.03
C ASN A 186 1.41 12.64 8.74
N HIS A 187 2.38 12.37 9.62
CA HIS A 187 2.59 11.02 10.16
C HIS A 187 2.72 10.98 11.68
N SER A 188 3.31 12.02 12.29
CA SER A 188 3.45 12.06 13.75
C SER A 188 2.09 12.23 14.44
N PHE A 189 1.96 11.61 15.62
CA PHE A 189 0.82 11.86 16.49
C PHE A 189 0.70 13.35 16.82
N ASN A 190 -0.50 13.91 16.68
CA ASN A 190 -0.80 15.30 16.98
C ASN A 190 -1.75 15.38 18.18
N GLN A 191 -1.25 15.88 19.32
CA GLN A 191 -2.01 15.98 20.56
C GLN A 191 -3.27 16.83 20.39
N THR A 192 -3.20 17.98 19.70
CA THR A 192 -4.36 18.85 19.47
C THR A 192 -5.48 18.14 18.70
N LEU A 193 -5.13 17.34 17.69
CA LEU A 193 -6.13 16.55 16.95
C LEU A 193 -6.67 15.38 17.77
N PHE A 194 -5.85 14.79 18.65
CA PHE A 194 -6.33 13.78 19.60
C PHE A 194 -7.23 14.37 20.69
N ASP A 195 -6.95 15.56 21.18
CA ASP A 195 -7.84 16.28 22.11
C ASP A 195 -9.21 16.53 21.45
N GLN A 196 -9.24 16.86 20.16
CA GLN A 196 -10.48 16.94 19.38
C GLN A 196 -11.16 15.57 19.22
N PHE A 197 -10.39 14.49 19.03
CA PHE A 197 -10.94 13.14 19.01
C PHE A 197 -11.66 12.80 20.33
N VAL A 198 -11.05 13.15 21.47
CA VAL A 198 -11.63 12.99 22.82
C VAL A 198 -12.87 13.88 22.98
N GLU A 199 -12.80 15.15 22.58
CA GLU A 199 -13.93 16.09 22.62
C GLU A 199 -15.14 15.55 21.86
N TYR A 200 -14.96 15.10 20.62
CA TYR A 200 -16.05 14.55 19.80
C TYR A 200 -16.60 13.25 20.36
N SER A 201 -15.75 12.41 20.96
CA SER A 201 -16.17 11.20 21.67
C SER A 201 -17.04 11.53 22.89
N ASN A 202 -16.71 12.59 23.64
CA ASN A 202 -17.51 13.07 24.76
C ASN A 202 -18.86 13.64 24.31
N ILE A 203 -18.88 14.49 23.28
CA ILE A 203 -20.10 15.18 22.82
C ILE A 203 -21.06 14.22 22.12
N HIS A 204 -20.55 13.34 21.25
CA HIS A 204 -21.37 12.54 20.34
C HIS A 204 -21.42 11.05 20.69
N GLY A 205 -20.42 10.54 21.43
CA GLY A 205 -20.30 9.13 21.79
C GLY A 205 -20.52 8.82 23.26
N GLY A 206 -20.95 9.80 24.07
CA GLY A 206 -21.17 9.60 25.51
C GLY A 206 -19.91 9.25 26.29
N GLY A 207 -18.74 9.72 25.83
CA GLY A 207 -17.43 9.43 26.43
C GLY A 207 -16.65 8.31 25.75
N PHE A 208 -17.24 7.65 24.75
CA PHE A 208 -16.59 6.62 23.95
C PHE A 208 -16.40 7.07 22.51
N TYR A 209 -15.37 6.57 21.85
CA TYR A 209 -15.32 6.64 20.39
C TYR A 209 -16.16 5.49 19.83
N ASN A 210 -17.28 5.83 19.22
CA ASN A 210 -18.23 4.92 18.58
C ASN A 210 -18.64 5.44 17.20
N LEU A 211 -19.58 4.75 16.56
CA LEU A 211 -19.96 5.02 15.17
C LEU A 211 -20.45 6.47 14.96
N GLU A 212 -21.17 7.05 15.93
CA GLU A 212 -21.68 8.41 15.84
C GLU A 212 -20.55 9.44 15.98
N SER A 213 -19.70 9.31 17.00
CA SER A 213 -18.53 10.20 17.14
C SER A 213 -17.57 10.08 15.95
N ALA A 214 -17.45 8.89 15.36
CA ALA A 214 -16.63 8.66 14.17
C ALA A 214 -17.16 9.45 12.95
N ALA A 215 -18.47 9.45 12.74
CA ALA A 215 -19.11 10.20 11.67
C ALA A 215 -18.92 11.72 11.84
N GLU A 216 -19.18 12.23 13.05
CA GLU A 216 -19.06 13.65 13.37
C GLU A 216 -17.61 14.13 13.28
N LEU A 217 -16.65 13.35 13.81
CA LEU A 217 -15.24 13.70 13.74
C LEU A 217 -14.72 13.64 12.30
N ARG A 218 -15.08 12.60 11.52
CA ARG A 218 -14.70 12.51 10.09
C ARG A 218 -15.18 13.74 9.33
N TYR A 219 -16.44 14.11 9.50
CA TYR A 219 -17.00 15.29 8.86
C TYR A 219 -16.27 16.58 9.30
N ARG A 220 -16.01 16.73 10.60
CA ARG A 220 -15.25 17.86 11.14
C ARG A 220 -13.85 17.96 10.53
N ARG A 221 -13.11 16.85 10.45
CA ARG A 221 -11.75 16.83 9.90
C ARG A 221 -11.74 17.23 8.43
N ILE A 222 -12.71 16.76 7.65
CA ILE A 222 -12.90 17.19 6.24
C ILE A 222 -13.16 18.70 6.17
N GLN A 223 -14.06 19.23 7.00
CA GLN A 223 -14.36 20.67 7.01
C GLN A 223 -13.16 21.53 7.40
N GLN A 224 -12.34 21.07 8.35
CA GLN A 224 -11.13 21.78 8.76
C GLN A 224 -10.08 21.80 7.66
N SER A 225 -9.78 20.66 7.04
CA SER A 225 -8.89 20.60 5.88
C SER A 225 -9.41 21.48 4.74
N PHE A 226 -10.72 21.43 4.49
CA PHE A 226 -11.38 22.30 3.51
C PHE A 226 -11.14 23.79 3.79
N ALA A 227 -11.35 24.22 5.03
CA ALA A 227 -11.28 25.63 5.40
C ALA A 227 -9.84 26.17 5.47
N THR A 228 -8.84 25.31 5.65
CA THR A 228 -7.47 25.75 6.02
C THR A 228 -6.36 25.27 5.09
N ASN A 229 -6.54 24.13 4.41
CA ASN A 229 -5.54 23.56 3.51
C ASN A 229 -5.89 23.93 2.04
N PRO A 230 -5.17 24.88 1.41
CA PRO A 230 -5.44 25.29 0.03
C PRO A 230 -5.16 24.21 -1.01
N GLU A 231 -4.42 23.16 -0.64
CA GLU A 231 -4.05 22.03 -1.49
C GLU A 231 -4.85 20.76 -1.15
N MET A 232 -5.90 20.87 -0.31
CA MET A 232 -6.68 19.73 0.13
C MET A 232 -7.11 18.85 -1.04
N SER A 233 -6.76 17.56 -0.96
CA SER A 233 -7.18 16.53 -1.89
C SER A 233 -7.95 15.44 -1.15
N PHE A 234 -9.22 15.28 -1.49
CA PHE A 234 -10.11 14.30 -0.89
C PHE A 234 -10.87 13.51 -1.97
N VAL A 235 -10.10 13.02 -2.94
CA VAL A 235 -10.54 12.13 -4.02
C VAL A 235 -10.11 10.69 -3.73
N SER A 236 -10.72 9.72 -4.41
CA SER A 236 -10.28 8.31 -4.33
C SER A 236 -8.82 8.14 -4.78
N PRO A 237 -8.03 7.26 -4.12
CA PRO A 237 -8.44 6.32 -3.07
C PRO A 237 -8.59 6.93 -1.66
N ARG A 238 -8.04 8.13 -1.40
CA ARG A 238 -8.05 8.76 -0.07
C ARG A 238 -9.45 8.94 0.48
N TRP A 239 -10.42 9.35 -0.34
CA TRP A 239 -11.82 9.48 0.07
C TRP A 239 -12.31 8.20 0.76
N PHE A 240 -12.19 7.05 0.10
CA PHE A 240 -12.64 5.76 0.66
C PHE A 240 -11.85 5.37 1.92
N VAL A 241 -10.52 5.47 1.85
CA VAL A 241 -9.62 5.10 2.94
C VAL A 241 -9.91 5.93 4.20
N ALA A 242 -10.13 7.24 4.06
CA ALA A 242 -10.44 8.12 5.17
C ALA A 242 -11.72 7.72 5.91
N TYR A 243 -12.79 7.37 5.19
CA TYR A 243 -14.02 6.87 5.82
C TYR A 243 -13.81 5.49 6.48
N ALA A 244 -13.10 4.58 5.83
CA ALA A 244 -12.81 3.25 6.38
C ALA A 244 -11.95 3.33 7.66
N GLU A 245 -10.91 4.17 7.65
CA GLU A 245 -10.02 4.38 8.79
C GLU A 245 -10.76 4.97 10.01
N SER A 246 -11.85 5.68 9.80
CA SER A 246 -12.71 6.15 10.89
C SER A 246 -13.44 5.01 11.62
N MET A 247 -13.63 3.85 10.98
CA MET A 247 -14.21 2.65 11.59
C MET A 247 -13.19 1.79 12.33
N PHE A 248 -11.93 1.82 11.92
CA PHE A 248 -10.90 0.90 12.44
C PHE A 248 -10.71 0.95 13.96
N PRO A 249 -10.78 2.10 14.66
CA PRO A 249 -10.67 2.10 16.11
C PRO A 249 -11.78 1.29 16.79
N ILE A 250 -13.00 1.31 16.24
CA ILE A 250 -14.15 0.57 16.76
C ILE A 250 -14.03 -0.92 16.42
N LEU A 251 -13.59 -1.23 15.19
CA LEU A 251 -13.49 -2.60 14.69
C LEU A 251 -12.29 -3.36 15.26
N PHE A 252 -11.17 -2.69 15.53
CA PHE A 252 -9.89 -3.36 15.82
C PHE A 252 -9.25 -2.96 17.16
N PHE A 253 -9.58 -1.81 17.74
CA PHE A 253 -8.96 -1.34 19.00
C PHE A 253 -9.83 -1.59 20.24
N VAL A 254 -11.07 -2.04 20.07
CA VAL A 254 -11.90 -2.50 21.18
C VAL A 254 -11.50 -3.93 21.54
N ASP A 255 -11.26 -4.20 22.83
CA ASP A 255 -10.93 -5.54 23.32
C ASP A 255 -12.02 -6.53 22.90
N GLY A 256 -11.60 -7.64 22.31
CA GLY A 256 -12.49 -8.62 21.70
C GLY A 256 -13.54 -9.23 22.64
N ARG A 257 -13.32 -9.18 23.97
CA ARG A 257 -14.29 -9.64 24.98
C ARG A 257 -15.49 -8.69 25.13
N ASN A 258 -15.32 -7.43 24.73
CA ASN A 258 -16.33 -6.37 24.81
C ASN A 258 -16.78 -5.87 23.43
N HIS A 259 -16.49 -6.65 22.37
CA HIS A 259 -16.70 -6.24 20.99
C HIS A 259 -18.14 -6.50 20.54
N ASP A 260 -18.74 -5.52 19.85
CA ASP A 260 -20.10 -5.55 19.32
C ASP A 260 -20.12 -5.13 17.82
N GLY A 261 -19.09 -5.54 17.08
CA GLY A 261 -18.96 -5.20 15.67
C GLY A 261 -18.83 -3.68 15.46
N PRO A 262 -19.56 -3.09 14.48
CA PRO A 262 -19.52 -1.65 14.22
C PRO A 262 -20.14 -0.79 15.32
N TRP A 263 -20.80 -1.39 16.32
CA TRP A 263 -21.41 -0.69 17.46
C TRP A 263 -20.52 -0.68 18.71
N SER A 264 -19.30 -1.21 18.60
CA SER A 264 -18.35 -1.24 19.72
C SER A 264 -18.04 0.17 20.23
N ASN A 265 -17.72 0.25 21.53
CA ASN A 265 -17.40 1.51 22.19
C ASN A 265 -15.94 1.48 22.63
N LEU A 266 -15.10 2.31 21.99
CA LEU A 266 -13.69 2.44 22.32
C LEU A 266 -13.50 3.47 23.45
N THR A 267 -12.84 3.07 24.53
CA THR A 267 -12.50 3.99 25.62
C THR A 267 -11.38 4.96 25.21
N MET A 268 -11.33 6.14 25.82
CA MET A 268 -10.27 7.12 25.52
C MET A 268 -8.89 6.63 25.95
N ASP A 269 -8.78 5.90 27.07
CA ASP A 269 -7.51 5.32 27.52
C ASP A 269 -6.98 4.30 26.49
N THR A 270 -7.86 3.44 25.96
CA THR A 270 -7.49 2.52 24.89
C THR A 270 -7.14 3.27 23.61
N ALA A 271 -7.90 4.30 23.24
CA ALA A 271 -7.59 5.12 22.08
C ALA A 271 -6.21 5.80 22.21
N GLU A 272 -5.87 6.35 23.39
CA GLU A 272 -4.57 6.96 23.65
C GLU A 272 -3.45 5.92 23.52
N SER A 273 -3.63 4.74 24.12
CA SER A 273 -2.67 3.63 24.02
C SER A 273 -2.34 3.27 22.56
N PHE A 274 -3.32 3.24 21.65
CA PHE A 274 -3.06 2.93 20.24
C PHE A 274 -2.55 4.13 19.43
N PHE A 275 -3.13 5.31 19.60
CA PHE A 275 -2.83 6.46 18.74
C PHE A 275 -1.54 7.19 19.12
N LYS A 276 -1.24 7.24 20.42
CA LYS A 276 -0.10 7.95 21.00
C LYS A 276 1.03 7.01 21.39
N ASP A 277 0.72 5.98 22.18
CA ASP A 277 1.75 5.07 22.70
C ASP A 277 2.08 3.92 21.73
N GLU A 278 1.21 3.71 20.75
CA GLU A 278 1.30 2.66 19.73
C GLU A 278 1.52 1.29 20.38
N LYS A 279 0.69 1.00 21.38
CA LYS A 279 0.79 -0.12 22.29
C LYS A 279 -0.58 -0.78 22.46
N PHE A 280 -0.61 -2.11 22.45
CA PHE A 280 -1.79 -2.85 22.92
C PHE A 280 -2.00 -2.61 24.42
N PRO A 281 -3.24 -2.35 24.88
CA PRO A 281 -3.55 -2.39 26.30
C PRO A 281 -3.10 -3.71 26.95
N ASP A 282 -2.85 -3.68 28.25
CA ASP A 282 -2.51 -4.89 28.98
C ASP A 282 -3.68 -5.88 28.91
N ASP A 283 -3.39 -7.17 28.76
CA ASP A 283 -4.39 -8.24 28.57
C ASP A 283 -5.32 -8.03 27.35
N PHE A 284 -4.90 -7.26 26.34
CA PHE A 284 -5.72 -6.99 25.16
C PHE A 284 -5.93 -8.24 24.29
N HIS A 285 -7.21 -8.53 24.02
CA HIS A 285 -7.62 -9.56 23.09
C HIS A 285 -8.05 -8.94 21.76
N ARG A 286 -7.59 -9.50 20.63
CA ARG A 286 -8.05 -9.06 19.29
C ARG A 286 -9.56 -9.29 19.12
N ALA A 287 -10.18 -8.65 18.12
CA ALA A 287 -11.59 -8.85 17.80
C ALA A 287 -11.96 -10.35 17.68
N PRO A 288 -13.17 -10.78 18.09
CA PRO A 288 -13.52 -12.19 18.23
C PRO A 288 -13.81 -12.91 16.90
N ALA A 289 -13.87 -12.15 15.80
CA ALA A 289 -14.08 -12.63 14.44
C ALA A 289 -13.38 -11.69 13.45
N PRO A 290 -13.23 -12.10 12.16
CA PRO A 290 -12.62 -11.24 11.16
C PRO A 290 -13.52 -10.06 10.79
N PHE A 291 -12.97 -8.84 10.80
CA PHE A 291 -13.66 -7.61 10.40
C PHE A 291 -12.95 -6.89 9.25
N SER A 292 -13.69 -6.09 8.50
CA SER A 292 -13.22 -5.35 7.33
C SER A 292 -13.52 -3.85 7.47
N PHE A 293 -14.71 -3.44 7.04
CA PHE A 293 -15.21 -2.06 7.02
C PHE A 293 -16.71 -2.01 7.34
N GLU A 294 -17.18 -2.93 8.19
CA GLU A 294 -18.55 -2.95 8.68
C GLU A 294 -18.91 -1.57 9.28
N GLY A 295 -20.11 -1.05 8.98
CA GLY A 295 -20.54 0.29 9.40
C GLY A 295 -20.17 1.44 8.45
N LEU A 296 -19.30 1.21 7.44
CA LEU A 296 -18.86 2.25 6.50
C LEU A 296 -20.03 2.99 5.81
N GLY A 297 -21.08 2.25 5.42
CA GLY A 297 -22.26 2.84 4.77
C GLY A 297 -22.97 3.87 5.65
N TYR A 298 -23.08 3.61 6.96
CA TYR A 298 -23.63 4.59 7.90
C TYR A 298 -22.76 5.85 7.96
N LEU A 299 -21.43 5.67 8.10
CA LEU A 299 -20.50 6.78 8.24
C LEU A 299 -20.51 7.71 7.00
N VAL A 300 -20.60 7.14 5.80
CA VAL A 300 -20.69 7.93 4.56
C VAL A 300 -22.03 8.62 4.38
N THR A 301 -23.14 8.00 4.82
CA THR A 301 -24.49 8.52 4.58
C THR A 301 -25.00 9.47 5.66
N SER A 302 -24.45 9.41 6.88
CA SER A 302 -24.84 10.31 7.99
C SER A 302 -24.42 11.76 7.75
N ARG A 303 -23.21 11.96 7.22
CA ARG A 303 -22.64 13.28 6.85
C ARG A 303 -22.04 13.25 5.44
N PRO A 304 -22.86 13.24 4.38
CA PRO A 304 -22.37 13.04 3.02
C PRO A 304 -21.42 14.16 2.57
N MET A 305 -20.22 13.78 2.13
CA MET A 305 -19.29 14.66 1.44
C MET A 305 -18.82 14.02 0.14
N PRO A 306 -19.11 14.61 -1.04
CA PRO A 306 -18.66 14.07 -2.31
C PRO A 306 -17.13 14.17 -2.43
N PRO A 307 -16.47 13.26 -3.17
CA PRO A 307 -15.05 13.36 -3.43
C PRO A 307 -14.73 14.64 -4.23
N GLY A 308 -13.57 15.23 -3.95
CA GLY A 308 -13.21 16.54 -4.51
C GLY A 308 -11.91 17.10 -3.93
N ARG A 309 -11.64 18.36 -4.23
CA ARG A 309 -10.39 19.03 -3.83
C ARG A 309 -10.59 20.54 -3.70
N ASN A 310 -9.71 21.22 -2.97
CA ASN A 310 -9.62 22.67 -3.02
C ASN A 310 -8.93 23.14 -4.30
N VAL A 311 -9.43 24.21 -4.90
CA VAL A 311 -8.86 24.81 -6.13
C VAL A 311 -8.68 26.30 -5.94
N GLY A 312 -7.47 26.82 -6.15
CA GLY A 312 -7.21 28.26 -6.09
C GLY A 312 -7.27 28.87 -4.67
N GLY A 313 -7.18 28.04 -3.62
CA GLY A 313 -7.11 28.49 -2.23
C GLY A 313 -7.95 27.62 -1.29
N ALA A 314 -7.73 27.83 0.02
CA ALA A 314 -8.52 27.19 1.05
C ALA A 314 -9.96 27.72 1.02
N GLY A 315 -10.93 26.87 1.35
CA GLY A 315 -12.34 27.22 1.33
C GLY A 315 -13.01 27.16 -0.05
N ASN A 316 -12.33 26.67 -1.10
CA ASN A 316 -12.89 26.54 -2.45
C ASN A 316 -12.91 25.09 -2.95
N TYR A 317 -13.79 24.27 -2.36
CA TYR A 317 -13.91 22.85 -2.64
C TYR A 317 -14.73 22.61 -3.89
N ILE A 318 -14.12 21.96 -4.87
CA ILE A 318 -14.77 21.57 -6.12
C ILE A 318 -14.92 20.05 -6.11
N PRO A 319 -16.17 19.53 -6.11
CA PRO A 319 -16.42 18.11 -6.29
C PRO A 319 -15.84 17.60 -7.61
N ASP A 320 -15.27 16.40 -7.58
CA ASP A 320 -14.71 15.74 -8.76
C ASP A 320 -15.64 14.61 -9.22
N PRO A 321 -16.45 14.82 -10.27
CA PRO A 321 -17.41 13.82 -10.76
C PRO A 321 -16.73 12.59 -11.38
N ASN A 322 -15.43 12.66 -11.68
CA ASN A 322 -14.67 11.52 -12.19
C ASN A 322 -14.11 10.65 -11.08
N SER A 323 -14.03 11.18 -9.86
CA SER A 323 -13.57 10.41 -8.70
C SER A 323 -14.58 9.34 -8.31
N ALA A 324 -14.08 8.24 -7.73
CA ALA A 324 -14.92 7.13 -7.32
C ALA A 324 -15.51 7.41 -5.93
N ASP A 325 -16.70 6.86 -5.70
CA ASP A 325 -17.46 6.91 -4.45
C ASP A 325 -18.00 5.51 -4.10
N LEU A 326 -18.83 5.40 -3.06
CA LEU A 326 -19.44 4.11 -2.68
C LEU A 326 -20.32 3.49 -3.79
N ASN A 327 -20.98 4.30 -4.61
CA ASN A 327 -21.85 3.83 -5.70
C ASN A 327 -21.07 3.39 -6.95
N SER A 328 -19.79 3.73 -6.99
CA SER A 328 -18.88 3.41 -8.08
C SER A 328 -17.63 2.72 -7.55
N PHE A 329 -17.80 1.76 -6.62
CA PHE A 329 -16.69 1.01 -6.04
C PHE A 329 -15.82 0.30 -7.09
N CYS A 330 -16.40 -0.18 -8.20
CA CYS A 330 -15.63 -0.71 -9.34
C CYS A 330 -14.75 0.35 -10.00
N LYS A 331 -15.11 1.63 -9.89
CA LYS A 331 -14.21 2.72 -10.27
C LYS A 331 -13.09 2.89 -9.25
N ILE A 332 -13.18 2.50 -7.98
CA ILE A 332 -12.04 2.61 -7.05
C ILE A 332 -10.86 1.76 -7.52
N SER A 333 -11.11 0.53 -7.98
CA SER A 333 -10.05 -0.30 -8.58
C SER A 333 -9.53 0.25 -9.93
N MET A 334 -10.31 1.13 -10.60
CA MET A 334 -9.94 1.80 -11.85
C MET A 334 -9.43 3.26 -11.67
N ASN A 335 -9.71 3.91 -10.54
CA ASN A 335 -9.41 5.29 -10.12
C ASN A 335 -8.31 5.34 -9.05
N CYS A 336 -7.93 4.19 -8.48
CA CYS A 336 -6.53 3.81 -8.59
C CYS A 336 -6.16 3.96 -10.06
N ASP A 337 -5.84 5.20 -10.45
CA ASP A 337 -5.70 5.80 -11.79
C ASP A 337 -5.51 4.78 -12.94
N PRO A 338 -6.05 4.98 -14.15
CA PRO A 338 -5.53 4.31 -15.34
C PRO A 338 -3.99 4.45 -15.48
N LEU A 339 -3.35 5.41 -14.82
CA LEU A 339 -1.90 5.44 -14.56
C LEU A 339 -1.42 4.53 -13.39
N PHE A 340 -2.19 4.29 -12.34
CA PHE A 340 -1.86 3.45 -11.19
C PHE A 340 -1.87 1.95 -11.54
N VAL A 341 -2.96 1.43 -12.12
CA VAL A 341 -3.04 0.00 -12.52
C VAL A 341 -2.53 -0.24 -13.95
N SER A 342 -2.52 0.78 -14.82
CA SER A 342 -1.99 0.61 -16.19
C SER A 342 -0.62 1.23 -16.43
N ASN A 343 -0.08 2.16 -15.64
CA ASN A 343 1.30 2.62 -15.84
C ASN A 343 2.27 2.14 -14.75
N ILE A 344 1.88 2.14 -13.47
CA ILE A 344 2.72 1.58 -12.40
C ILE A 344 2.67 0.05 -12.42
N VAL A 345 1.49 -0.57 -12.39
CA VAL A 345 1.42 -2.03 -12.53
C VAL A 345 1.90 -2.50 -13.91
N ARG A 346 1.68 -1.80 -15.04
CA ARG A 346 2.39 -2.20 -16.29
C ARG A 346 3.91 -2.00 -16.18
N ALA A 347 4.43 -0.87 -15.72
CA ALA A 347 5.88 -0.67 -15.62
C ALA A 347 6.54 -1.70 -14.69
N LEU A 348 5.90 -2.03 -13.57
CA LEU A 348 6.38 -2.99 -12.59
C LEU A 348 6.14 -4.45 -12.99
N VAL A 349 5.02 -4.76 -13.66
CA VAL A 349 4.69 -6.09 -14.19
C VAL A 349 5.48 -6.39 -15.47
N TYR A 350 5.79 -5.40 -16.31
CA TYR A 350 6.73 -5.56 -17.42
C TYR A 350 8.16 -5.71 -16.90
N ALA A 351 8.63 -4.90 -15.95
CA ALA A 351 9.95 -5.07 -15.35
C ALA A 351 10.10 -6.43 -14.66
N SER A 352 9.12 -6.86 -13.85
CA SER A 352 9.17 -8.16 -13.16
C SER A 352 8.96 -9.34 -14.12
N ASN A 353 8.05 -9.26 -15.10
CA ASN A 353 7.89 -10.32 -16.09
C ASN A 353 9.08 -10.41 -17.06
N ASP A 354 9.72 -9.30 -17.41
CA ASP A 354 10.92 -9.32 -18.26
C ASP A 354 12.12 -9.88 -17.50
N VAL A 355 12.28 -9.58 -16.20
CA VAL A 355 13.28 -10.22 -15.34
C VAL A 355 12.99 -11.71 -15.15
N VAL A 356 11.74 -12.10 -14.88
CA VAL A 356 11.34 -13.50 -14.70
C VAL A 356 11.43 -14.30 -16.01
N ARG A 357 11.06 -13.69 -17.15
CA ARG A 357 11.17 -14.28 -18.49
C ARG A 357 12.63 -14.41 -18.90
N ALA A 358 13.46 -13.40 -18.67
CA ALA A 358 14.90 -13.47 -18.91
C ALA A 358 15.58 -14.54 -18.04
N LYS A 359 15.24 -14.64 -16.74
CA LYS A 359 15.72 -15.73 -15.87
C LYS A 359 15.27 -17.11 -16.38
N LYS A 360 14.03 -17.27 -16.87
CA LYS A 360 13.57 -18.54 -17.47
C LYS A 360 14.28 -18.86 -18.79
N THR A 361 14.57 -17.86 -19.63
CA THR A 361 15.31 -18.04 -20.89
C THR A 361 16.77 -18.42 -20.62
N ILE A 362 17.45 -17.75 -19.68
CA ILE A 362 18.81 -18.09 -19.26
C ILE A 362 18.85 -19.48 -18.62
N ARG A 363 17.88 -19.82 -17.75
CA ARG A 363 17.83 -21.16 -17.12
C ARG A 363 17.57 -22.26 -18.16
N ARG A 364 16.75 -22.01 -19.19
CA ARG A 364 16.57 -22.94 -20.32
C ARG A 364 17.84 -23.08 -21.15
N GLU A 365 18.55 -22.00 -21.46
CA GLU A 365 19.82 -22.06 -22.21
C GLU A 365 20.94 -22.76 -21.43
N VAL A 366 21.00 -22.62 -20.10
CA VAL A 366 21.93 -23.36 -19.24
C VAL A 366 21.58 -24.86 -19.19
N THR A 367 20.28 -25.20 -19.13
CA THR A 367 19.83 -26.61 -19.16
C THR A 367 20.02 -27.25 -20.54
N ILE A 368 19.96 -26.46 -21.63
CA ILE A 368 20.25 -26.91 -23.00
C ILE A 368 21.77 -26.98 -23.24
N GLY A 369 22.56 -26.10 -22.62
CA GLY A 369 24.02 -26.10 -22.69
C GLY A 369 24.69 -27.27 -21.96
N GLU A 370 24.06 -27.82 -20.92
CA GLU A 370 24.51 -29.04 -20.24
C GLU A 370 24.09 -30.34 -20.94
N ARG A 371 23.17 -30.27 -21.91
CA ARG A 371 22.79 -31.38 -22.80
C ARG A 371 23.16 -31.07 -24.24
N GLY A 372 24.47 -30.97 -24.50
CA GLY A 372 24.98 -30.99 -25.87
C GLY A 372 24.57 -32.28 -26.59
N GLY A 373 23.80 -32.17 -27.68
CA GLY A 373 23.55 -33.31 -28.56
C GLY A 373 22.35 -33.20 -29.50
N THR A 374 22.60 -32.65 -30.70
CA THR A 374 21.92 -32.94 -32.00
C THR A 374 20.52 -32.35 -32.32
N LYS A 375 20.54 -31.50 -33.38
CA LYS A 375 19.63 -31.32 -34.54
C LYS A 375 18.09 -31.33 -34.36
N GLY A 376 17.46 -30.23 -34.81
CA GLY A 376 16.37 -30.31 -35.81
C GLY A 376 15.05 -29.59 -35.51
N ALA A 377 14.55 -28.91 -36.56
CA ALA A 377 13.16 -28.51 -36.84
C ALA A 377 12.63 -27.16 -36.28
N TRP A 378 12.54 -26.19 -37.19
CA TRP A 378 11.60 -25.07 -37.16
C TRP A 378 10.17 -25.58 -37.38
N GLY A 379 9.21 -25.12 -36.58
CA GLY A 379 7.78 -25.36 -36.77
C GLY A 379 6.98 -24.09 -36.50
N GLN A 380 6.35 -23.57 -37.55
CA GLN A 380 5.41 -22.44 -37.56
C GLN A 380 4.10 -22.79 -36.82
N CYS A 381 3.45 -21.80 -36.21
CA CYS A 381 2.00 -21.80 -36.03
C CYS A 381 1.41 -20.41 -36.29
N SER A 382 0.39 -20.41 -37.14
CA SER A 382 -0.22 -19.30 -37.87
C SER A 382 -1.14 -18.40 -37.05
N TYR A 383 -1.21 -17.12 -37.45
CA TYR A 383 -2.26 -16.17 -37.10
C TYR A 383 -3.46 -16.36 -38.04
N ALA A 384 -4.68 -16.52 -37.51
CA ALA A 384 -5.91 -16.41 -38.29
C ALA A 384 -7.06 -15.79 -37.46
N ALA A 385 -7.45 -14.59 -37.89
CA ALA A 385 -8.75 -13.90 -37.87
C ALA A 385 -9.78 -14.12 -36.75
N CYS A 386 -10.15 -13.01 -36.10
CA CYS A 386 -11.54 -12.66 -35.76
C CYS A 386 -11.66 -11.12 -35.69
N GLU A 387 -12.08 -10.52 -36.79
CA GLU A 387 -12.75 -9.21 -36.81
C GLU A 387 -14.25 -9.49 -37.00
N VAL A 388 -15.11 -9.07 -36.06
CA VAL A 388 -16.36 -8.30 -36.29
C VAL A 388 -16.83 -7.72 -34.94
N GLY A 389 -17.00 -6.40 -34.86
CA GLY A 389 -18.00 -5.75 -34.00
C GLY A 389 -17.67 -5.46 -32.51
N GLY A 390 -17.24 -4.23 -32.22
CA GLY A 390 -17.72 -3.44 -31.08
C GLY A 390 -17.44 -3.84 -29.62
N CYS A 391 -16.74 -4.95 -29.32
CA CYS A 391 -16.48 -5.39 -27.93
C CYS A 391 -15.03 -5.90 -27.70
N GLY A 392 -14.05 -5.35 -28.42
CA GLY A 392 -12.69 -5.89 -28.47
C GLY A 392 -11.75 -5.54 -27.30
N LEU A 393 -12.08 -4.58 -26.44
CA LEU A 393 -11.16 -4.13 -25.37
C LEU A 393 -11.38 -4.84 -24.02
N MET A 394 -12.60 -5.29 -23.72
CA MET A 394 -12.92 -5.99 -22.46
C MET A 394 -12.42 -7.44 -22.44
N CYS A 395 -12.45 -8.16 -23.58
CA CYS A 395 -12.01 -9.56 -23.61
C CYS A 395 -10.49 -9.74 -23.55
N ARG A 396 -9.68 -8.80 -24.05
CA ARG A 396 -8.20 -8.96 -24.05
C ARG A 396 -7.57 -8.77 -22.68
N VAL A 397 -8.15 -7.95 -21.80
CA VAL A 397 -7.62 -7.74 -20.44
C VAL A 397 -7.94 -8.94 -19.54
N CYS A 398 -9.14 -9.51 -19.64
CA CYS A 398 -9.49 -10.73 -18.90
C CYS A 398 -8.74 -11.98 -19.40
N PHE A 399 -8.44 -12.11 -20.70
CA PHE A 399 -7.75 -13.31 -21.22
C PHE A 399 -6.24 -13.34 -20.93
N ILE A 400 -5.62 -12.18 -20.68
CA ILE A 400 -4.21 -12.10 -20.25
C ILE A 400 -4.10 -12.43 -18.75
N ALA A 401 -5.10 -12.07 -17.94
CA ALA A 401 -5.16 -12.42 -16.53
C ALA A 401 -5.37 -13.93 -16.29
N SER A 402 -6.13 -14.62 -17.14
CA SER A 402 -6.47 -16.05 -16.95
C SER A 402 -5.41 -17.08 -17.40
N LYS A 403 -4.31 -16.64 -18.03
CA LYS A 403 -3.20 -17.53 -18.44
C LYS A 403 -1.89 -17.30 -17.68
N SER A 404 -1.91 -16.46 -16.65
CA SER A 404 -0.82 -16.39 -15.67
C SER A 404 -1.01 -17.50 -14.63
N PRO A 405 0.02 -18.25 -14.22
CA PRO A 405 -0.08 -19.17 -13.08
C PRO A 405 -0.33 -18.46 -11.73
N TYR A 406 -0.57 -17.14 -11.75
CA TYR A 406 -0.81 -16.27 -10.61
C TYR A 406 -2.16 -15.53 -10.67
N SER A 407 -3.16 -16.06 -11.39
CA SER A 407 -4.52 -15.51 -11.34
C SER A 407 -5.16 -15.76 -9.97
N VAL A 408 -5.34 -14.71 -9.18
CA VAL A 408 -6.27 -14.70 -8.05
C VAL A 408 -7.67 -14.70 -8.65
N ASN A 409 -8.44 -15.78 -8.46
CA ASN A 409 -9.87 -15.76 -8.75
C ASN A 409 -10.53 -14.79 -7.76
N PHE A 410 -10.84 -13.59 -8.23
CA PHE A 410 -11.86 -12.77 -7.60
C PHE A 410 -13.20 -13.36 -8.02
N ASP A 411 -13.86 -14.11 -7.14
CA ASP A 411 -15.28 -14.36 -7.30
C ASP A 411 -16.00 -13.04 -6.94
N PRO A 412 -16.67 -12.37 -7.89
CA PRO A 412 -17.51 -11.22 -7.55
C PRO A 412 -18.67 -11.69 -6.67
N PRO A 413 -19.12 -10.88 -5.70
CA PRO A 413 -20.33 -11.21 -4.93
C PRO A 413 -21.51 -11.39 -5.89
N VAL A 414 -22.17 -12.54 -5.77
CA VAL A 414 -23.36 -12.89 -6.54
C VAL A 414 -24.52 -11.99 -6.11
N ILE A 415 -24.70 -10.86 -6.77
CA ILE A 415 -25.94 -10.08 -6.69
C ILE A 415 -26.93 -10.76 -7.65
N ARG A 416 -27.85 -11.56 -7.11
CA ARG A 416 -28.99 -12.09 -7.88
C ARG A 416 -29.94 -10.93 -8.20
N CYS A 417 -29.75 -10.28 -9.35
CA CYS A 417 -30.80 -9.46 -9.95
C CYS A 417 -31.89 -10.39 -10.51
N GLY A 418 -32.94 -10.63 -9.73
CA GLY A 418 -34.14 -11.29 -10.21
C GLY A 418 -34.93 -10.33 -11.10
N PHE A 419 -34.95 -10.56 -12.41
CA PHE A 419 -35.96 -9.99 -13.29
C PHE A 419 -37.22 -10.86 -13.18
N ARG A 420 -38.31 -10.30 -12.63
CA ARG A 420 -39.66 -10.78 -12.93
C ARG A 420 -40.06 -10.15 -14.26
N ALA A 421 -40.51 -10.99 -15.20
CA ALA A 421 -41.16 -10.59 -16.45
C ALA A 421 -42.48 -9.88 -16.17
#